data_AF-A0A2V5V8W2-F1
#
_entry.id   AF-A0A2V5V8W2-F1
#
_cell.length_a   1.000
_cell.length_b   1.000
_cell.length_c   1.000
_cell.angle_alpha   90.00
_cell.angle_beta   90.00
_cell.angle_gamma   90.00
#
_symmetry.space_group_name_H-M   'P 1'
#
loop_
_entity.id
_entity.type
_entity.pdbx_description
1 polymer ?
#
loop_
_entity_poly.entity_id
_entity_poly.type
_entity_poly.pdbx_seq_one_letter_code
_entity_poly.pdbx_strand_id
1 'polypeptide(L)'
;MFGVLIEYALCGAAARRIEMKTEWDVESAIATYNVEGWGNGYFTVNSSGNVEARPLQENGGSIVLLEVVNEARARNLGFPLVIRFQDLLRHRVESVNRAFQTAMTEFGYRNEYRGVFPIKVNQLREVI
;
A
#
# COMPACT_ATOMS: atom_id res chain seq x y z
N MET A 1 -17.58 -20.06 -56.05
CA MET A 1 -16.63 -19.32 -55.20
C MET A 1 -17.35 -18.05 -54.76
N PHE A 2 -18.11 -18.16 -53.66
CA PHE A 2 -18.96 -17.12 -53.07
C PHE A 2 -18.08 -15.93 -52.64
N GLY A 3 -18.37 -14.68 -53.00
CA GLY A 3 -19.33 -13.78 -52.34
C GLY A 3 -18.68 -13.18 -51.09
N VAL A 4 -18.65 -11.87 -50.79
CA VAL A 4 -19.56 -10.77 -51.10
C VAL A 4 -18.82 -9.44 -50.80
N LEU A 5 -19.01 -8.45 -51.67
CA LEU A 5 -18.76 -7.02 -51.44
C LEU A 5 -19.74 -6.48 -50.38
N ILE A 6 -19.25 -5.87 -49.30
CA ILE A 6 -20.04 -4.92 -48.51
C ILE A 6 -19.17 -3.71 -48.15
N GLU A 7 -19.40 -2.65 -48.91
CA GLU A 7 -19.16 -1.26 -48.53
C GLU A 7 -20.31 -0.83 -47.60
N TYR A 8 -20.00 -0.28 -46.42
CA TYR A 8 -20.94 0.56 -45.66
C TYR A 8 -20.21 1.81 -45.17
N ALA A 9 -20.50 2.90 -45.87
CA ALA A 9 -20.82 4.24 -45.37
C ALA A 9 -20.48 4.59 -43.90
N LEU A 10 -19.66 5.64 -43.76
CA LEU A 10 -19.88 6.84 -42.94
C LEU A 10 -20.67 6.68 -41.62
N CYS A 11 -19.95 6.72 -40.50
CA CYS A 11 -20.47 7.32 -39.28
C CYS A 11 -19.33 8.05 -38.55
N GLY A 12 -19.46 9.38 -38.47
CA GLY A 12 -18.57 10.23 -37.71
C GLY A 12 -18.71 9.95 -36.22
N ALA A 13 -17.71 9.29 -35.66
CA ALA A 13 -17.35 9.44 -34.27
C ALA A 13 -15.84 9.61 -34.28
N ALA A 14 -15.36 10.77 -33.82
CA ALA A 14 -13.95 10.95 -33.53
C ALA A 14 -13.54 9.79 -32.62
N ALA A 15 -12.80 8.83 -33.17
CA ALA A 15 -12.16 7.80 -32.37
C ALA A 15 -11.32 8.56 -31.36
N ARG A 16 -11.76 8.61 -30.09
CA ARG A 16 -10.86 8.99 -29.01
C ARG A 16 -9.73 7.98 -29.11
N ARG A 17 -8.60 8.43 -29.65
CA ARG A 17 -7.33 7.73 -29.51
C ARG A 17 -7.21 7.49 -28.01
N ILE A 18 -7.37 6.24 -27.59
CA ILE A 18 -6.92 5.83 -26.26
C ILE A 18 -5.43 6.06 -26.35
N GLU A 19 -4.99 7.19 -25.81
CA GLU A 19 -3.58 7.51 -25.70
C GLU A 19 -3.01 6.49 -24.72
N MET A 20 -2.40 5.43 -25.26
CA MET A 20 -1.67 4.49 -24.42
C MET A 20 -0.52 5.28 -23.81
N LYS A 21 -0.65 5.61 -22.52
CA LYS A 21 0.42 6.23 -21.71
C LYS A 21 1.60 5.25 -21.74
N THR A 22 2.50 5.47 -22.69
CA THR A 22 3.66 4.59 -22.94
C THR A 22 4.83 4.97 -22.02
N GLU A 23 4.73 6.13 -21.37
CA GLU A 23 5.72 6.62 -20.44
C GLU A 23 5.48 6.03 -19.05
N TRP A 24 6.46 5.28 -18.57
CA TRP A 24 6.49 4.76 -17.22
C TRP A 24 6.60 5.92 -16.22
N ASP A 25 5.60 6.06 -15.36
CA ASP A 25 5.56 7.06 -14.30
C ASP A 25 5.18 6.45 -12.94
N VAL A 26 5.17 7.28 -11.89
CA VAL A 26 4.90 6.84 -10.51
C VAL A 26 3.50 6.23 -10.39
N GLU A 27 2.50 6.82 -11.04
CA GLU A 27 1.13 6.31 -11.06
C GLU A 27 1.06 4.92 -11.69
N SER A 28 1.74 4.73 -12.82
CA SER A 28 1.84 3.43 -13.50
C SER A 28 2.54 2.40 -12.62
N ALA A 29 3.58 2.78 -11.88
CA ALA A 29 4.25 1.89 -10.93
C ALA A 29 3.32 1.47 -9.77
N ILE A 30 2.63 2.43 -9.16
CA ILE A 30 1.66 2.18 -8.07
C ILE A 30 0.56 1.23 -8.54
N ALA A 31 0.00 1.48 -9.73
CA ALA A 31 -1.04 0.64 -10.31
C ALA A 31 -0.53 -0.77 -10.65
N THR A 32 0.64 -0.87 -11.30
CA THR A 32 1.24 -2.15 -11.72
C THR A 32 1.52 -3.06 -10.52
N TYR A 33 2.06 -2.51 -9.43
CA TYR A 33 2.35 -3.27 -8.20
C TYR A 33 1.20 -3.28 -7.19
N ASN A 34 0.06 -2.67 -7.55
CA ASN A 34 -1.12 -2.50 -6.70
C ASN A 34 -0.77 -2.05 -5.28
N VAL A 35 0.12 -1.05 -5.16
CA VAL A 35 0.65 -0.60 -3.86
C VAL A 35 -0.48 -0.09 -2.97
N GLU A 36 -1.52 0.53 -3.53
CA GLU A 36 -2.69 0.98 -2.77
C GLU A 36 -3.49 -0.19 -2.18
N GLY A 37 -3.57 -1.32 -2.88
CA GLY A 37 -4.35 -2.48 -2.45
C GLY A 37 -3.80 -3.20 -1.22
N TRP A 38 -2.47 -3.18 -1.01
CA TRP A 38 -1.84 -3.84 0.14
C TRP A 38 -1.11 -2.88 1.08
N GLY A 39 -0.67 -1.72 0.59
CA GLY A 39 0.12 -0.75 1.34
C GLY A 39 -0.67 -0.06 2.45
N ASN A 40 -1.99 0.07 2.29
CA ASN A 40 -2.93 0.51 3.33
C ASN A 40 -2.49 1.79 4.08
N GLY A 41 -1.94 2.75 3.32
CA GLY A 41 -1.40 4.02 3.83
C GLY A 41 -0.05 3.92 4.55
N TYR A 42 0.49 2.72 4.78
CA TYR A 42 1.81 2.51 5.37
C TYR A 42 2.93 2.45 4.35
N PHE A 43 2.63 2.05 3.12
CA PHE A 43 3.62 1.97 2.04
C PHE A 43 3.08 2.66 0.80
N THR A 44 3.93 3.44 0.15
CA THR A 44 3.62 4.08 -1.13
C THR A 44 4.91 4.38 -1.90
N VAL A 45 4.77 4.93 -3.11
CA VAL A 45 5.88 5.45 -3.92
C VAL A 45 5.82 6.97 -3.88
N ASN A 46 6.92 7.63 -3.53
CA ASN A 46 7.00 9.09 -3.46
C ASN A 46 7.17 9.72 -4.86
N SER A 47 7.13 11.05 -4.93
CA SER A 47 7.26 11.80 -6.18
C SER A 47 8.62 11.61 -6.88
N SER A 48 9.65 11.16 -6.16
CA SER A 48 10.96 10.82 -6.71
C SER A 48 11.04 9.36 -7.21
N GLY A 49 9.94 8.60 -7.15
CA GLY A 49 9.88 7.21 -7.60
C GLY A 49 10.43 6.19 -6.59
N ASN A 50 10.69 6.60 -5.35
CA ASN A 50 11.21 5.72 -4.31
C ASN A 50 10.09 5.15 -3.44
N VAL A 51 10.23 3.90 -3.01
CA VAL A 51 9.33 3.30 -2.02
C VAL A 51 9.58 3.94 -0.66
N GLU A 52 8.51 4.40 -0.03
CA GLU A 52 8.53 4.95 1.32
C GLU A 52 7.57 4.23 2.26
N ALA A 53 7.97 4.13 3.53
CA ALA A 53 7.17 3.62 4.61
C ALA A 53 6.67 4.78 5.50
N ARG A 54 5.42 4.73 5.95
CA ARG A 54 4.76 5.70 6.83
C ARG A 54 4.17 4.97 8.04
N PRO A 55 5.00 4.60 9.05
CA PRO A 55 4.56 3.75 10.17
C PRO A 55 3.38 4.31 10.97
N LEU A 56 3.29 5.64 11.10
CA LEU A 56 2.23 6.34 11.81
C LEU A 56 1.24 7.05 10.86
N GLN A 57 1.27 6.71 9.56
CA GLN A 57 0.46 7.34 8.52
C GLN A 57 0.58 8.88 8.56
N GLU A 58 -0.54 9.62 8.59
CA GLU A 58 -0.57 11.09 8.60
C GLU A 58 -0.01 11.72 9.88
N ASN A 59 0.09 10.93 10.97
CA ASN A 59 0.55 11.42 12.27
C ASN A 59 2.08 11.37 12.43
N GLY A 60 2.82 10.93 11.40
CA GLY A 60 4.28 10.82 11.46
C GLY A 60 4.96 11.14 10.15
N GLY A 61 6.27 10.89 10.11
CA GLY A 61 7.08 11.06 8.91
C GLY A 61 7.02 9.87 7.96
N SER A 62 7.55 10.07 6.76
CA SER A 62 7.88 8.99 5.83
C SER A 62 9.36 8.61 5.93
N ILE A 63 9.64 7.35 5.62
CA ILE A 63 10.98 6.76 5.63
C ILE A 63 11.23 6.17 4.25
N VAL A 64 12.18 6.71 3.50
CA VAL A 64 12.55 6.19 2.18
C VAL A 64 13.39 4.92 2.35
N LEU A 65 12.89 3.78 1.86
CA LEU A 65 13.54 2.48 2.09
C LEU A 65 14.95 2.41 1.49
N LEU A 66 15.16 3.06 0.35
CA LEU A 66 16.46 3.09 -0.32
C LEU A 66 17.52 3.83 0.53
N GLU A 67 17.13 4.89 1.23
CA GLU A 67 18.03 5.62 2.14
C GLU A 67 18.45 4.74 3.31
N VAL A 68 17.51 4.00 3.91
CA VAL A 68 17.80 3.05 4.99
C VAL A 68 18.79 1.97 4.54
N VAL A 69 18.62 1.44 3.32
CA VAL A 69 19.54 0.43 2.75
C VAL A 69 20.92 1.03 2.49
N ASN A 70 20.99 2.25 1.96
CA ASN A 70 22.25 2.94 1.71
C ASN A 70 23.00 3.23 3.02
N GLU A 71 22.29 3.66 4.05
CA GLU A 71 22.85 3.89 5.38
C GLU A 71 23.34 2.59 6.02
N ALA A 72 22.58 1.50 5.93
CA ALA A 72 23.00 0.19 6.40
C ALA A 72 24.29 -0.28 5.73
N ARG A 73 24.43 -0.05 4.41
CA ARG A 73 25.65 -0.34 3.67
C ARG A 73 26.82 0.55 4.12
N ALA A 74 26.59 1.85 4.33
CA ALA A 74 27.62 2.78 4.80
C ALA A 74 28.13 2.40 6.21
N ARG A 75 27.26 1.81 7.04
CA ARG A 75 27.60 1.26 8.36
C ARG A 75 28.19 -0.16 8.29
N ASN A 76 28.45 -0.69 7.10
CA ASN A 76 29.01 -2.02 6.87
C ASN A 76 28.18 -3.16 7.49
N LEU A 77 26.84 -2.98 7.55
CA LEU A 77 25.93 -4.03 8.01
C LEU A 77 25.82 -5.15 6.96
N GLY A 78 25.80 -6.40 7.44
CA GLY A 78 25.64 -7.57 6.58
C GLY A 78 24.23 -7.67 5.98
N PHE A 79 24.15 -8.17 4.75
CA PHE A 79 22.89 -8.50 4.07
C PHE A 79 22.73 -10.02 3.96
N PRO A 80 21.49 -10.57 4.00
CA PRO A 80 20.21 -9.86 4.00
C PRO A 80 19.87 -9.20 5.34
N LEU A 81 19.18 -8.05 5.29
CA LEU A 81 18.74 -7.30 6.46
C LEU A 81 17.21 -7.26 6.54
N VAL A 82 16.69 -7.32 7.76
CA VAL A 82 15.25 -7.23 8.06
C VAL A 82 14.97 -5.89 8.73
N ILE A 83 14.19 -5.04 8.07
CA ILE A 83 13.75 -3.75 8.61
C ILE A 83 12.42 -3.96 9.34
N ARG A 84 12.33 -3.54 10.61
CA ARG A 84 11.13 -3.66 11.44
C ARG A 84 10.58 -2.28 11.79
N PHE A 85 9.30 -2.05 11.50
CA PHE A 85 8.60 -0.82 11.86
C PHE A 85 7.71 -1.07 13.09
N GLN A 86 8.22 -0.77 14.29
CA GLN A 86 7.48 -1.02 15.53
C GLN A 86 6.25 -0.13 15.68
N ASP A 87 6.35 1.12 15.23
CA ASP A 87 5.25 2.08 15.27
C ASP A 87 4.07 1.66 14.38
N LEU A 88 4.35 0.99 13.26
CA LEU A 88 3.32 0.43 12.38
C LEU A 88 2.48 -0.62 13.10
N LEU A 89 3.12 -1.53 13.83
CA LEU A 89 2.42 -2.57 14.60
C LEU A 89 1.52 -1.94 15.67
N ARG A 90 2.04 -0.97 16.42
CA ARG A 90 1.27 -0.22 17.42
C ARG A 90 0.06 0.47 16.78
N HIS A 91 0.26 1.17 15.68
CA HIS A 91 -0.80 1.88 14.97
C HIS A 91 -1.88 0.93 14.44
N ARG A 92 -1.51 -0.28 13.97
CA ARG A 92 -2.48 -1.31 13.55
C ARG A 92 -3.31 -1.84 14.70
N VAL A 93 -2.68 -2.14 15.84
CA VAL A 93 -3.41 -2.58 17.04
C VAL A 93 -4.41 -1.51 17.48
N GLU A 94 -3.99 -0.26 17.52
CA GLU A 94 -4.86 0.86 17.85
C GLU A 94 -6.03 1.00 16.85
N SER A 95 -5.73 0.94 15.55
CA SER A 95 -6.73 1.03 14.47
C SER A 95 -7.82 -0.04 14.61
N VAL A 96 -7.45 -1.28 14.92
CA VAL A 96 -8.41 -2.38 15.11
C VAL A 96 -9.28 -2.13 16.34
N ASN A 97 -8.69 -1.75 17.47
CA ASN A 97 -9.47 -1.45 18.69
C ASN A 97 -10.43 -0.28 18.47
N ARG A 98 -10.00 0.78 17.78
CA ARG A 98 -10.85 1.92 17.42
C ARG A 98 -12.01 1.50 16.51
N ALA A 99 -11.76 0.68 15.50
CA ALA A 99 -12.81 0.18 14.61
C ALA A 99 -13.91 -0.60 15.38
N PHE A 100 -13.53 -1.45 16.33
CA PHE A 100 -14.48 -2.13 17.21
C PHE A 100 -15.24 -1.15 18.11
N GLN A 101 -14.54 -0.17 18.70
CA GLN A 101 -15.16 0.85 19.53
C GLN A 101 -16.20 1.69 18.76
N THR A 102 -15.88 2.08 17.53
CA THR A 102 -16.80 2.79 16.63
C THR A 102 -18.05 1.97 16.35
N ALA A 103 -17.89 0.70 15.96
CA ALA A 103 -19.03 -0.19 15.72
C ALA A 103 -19.87 -0.41 16.99
N MET A 104 -19.24 -0.61 18.15
CA MET A 104 -19.97 -0.78 19.41
C MET A 104 -20.81 0.45 19.76
N THR A 105 -20.27 1.65 19.52
CA THR A 105 -20.98 2.92 19.74
C THR A 105 -22.16 3.06 18.78
N GLU A 106 -21.95 2.76 17.49
CA GLU A 106 -22.98 2.85 16.44
C GLU A 106 -24.16 1.90 16.70
N PHE A 107 -23.89 0.68 17.15
CA PHE A 107 -24.91 -0.35 17.38
C PHE A 107 -25.41 -0.43 18.84
N GLY A 108 -24.95 0.46 19.72
CA GLY A 108 -25.36 0.47 21.13
C GLY A 108 -24.96 -0.78 21.91
N TYR A 109 -23.88 -1.44 21.52
CA TYR A 109 -23.35 -2.61 22.22
C TYR A 109 -22.80 -2.21 23.58
N ARG A 110 -23.20 -2.93 24.64
CA ARG A 110 -22.96 -2.52 26.04
C ARG A 110 -21.74 -3.15 26.71
N ASN A 111 -21.04 -4.06 26.03
CA ASN A 111 -19.87 -4.74 26.57
C ASN A 111 -18.58 -4.24 25.89
N GLU A 112 -17.42 -4.63 26.40
CA GLU A 112 -16.12 -4.16 25.93
C GLU A 112 -15.47 -5.13 24.94
N TYR A 113 -14.80 -4.58 23.91
CA TYR A 113 -13.87 -5.33 23.09
C TYR A 113 -12.52 -5.43 23.80
N ARG A 114 -11.90 -6.62 23.79
CA ARG A 114 -10.52 -6.82 24.21
C ARG A 114 -9.74 -7.55 23.13
N GLY A 115 -8.81 -6.85 22.50
CA GLY A 115 -7.87 -7.45 21.57
C GLY A 115 -6.91 -8.40 22.29
N VAL A 116 -6.76 -9.61 21.77
CA VAL A 116 -5.76 -10.58 22.25
C VAL A 116 -4.79 -10.84 21.11
N PHE A 117 -3.49 -10.64 21.36
CA PHE A 117 -2.45 -10.96 20.39
C PHE A 117 -1.95 -12.39 20.60
N PRO A 118 -2.21 -13.33 19.67
CA PRO A 118 -1.80 -14.72 19.84
C PRO A 118 -0.29 -14.86 19.55
N ILE A 119 0.54 -14.96 20.59
CA ILE A 119 2.01 -15.02 20.50
C ILE A 119 2.56 -16.08 19.53
N LYS A 120 1.79 -17.13 19.22
CA LYS A 120 2.18 -18.17 18.26
C LYS A 120 2.47 -17.64 16.86
N VAL A 121 1.90 -16.49 16.48
CA VAL A 121 2.06 -15.92 15.13
C VAL A 121 3.40 -15.19 14.98
N ASN A 122 3.94 -14.64 16.06
CA ASN A 122 5.25 -13.99 16.09
C ASN A 122 5.74 -13.95 17.54
N GLN A 123 6.78 -14.74 17.82
CA GLN A 123 7.29 -14.97 19.18
C GLN A 123 8.37 -13.96 19.60
N LEU A 124 8.74 -13.03 18.72
CA LEU A 124 9.80 -12.07 18.99
C LEU A 124 9.37 -11.05 20.03
N ARG A 125 10.21 -10.88 21.06
CA ARG A 125 9.96 -9.99 22.20
C ARG A 125 9.73 -8.53 21.82
N GLU A 126 10.24 -8.10 20.67
CA GLU A 126 10.09 -6.73 20.19
C GLU A 126 8.67 -6.43 19.66
N VAL A 127 7.85 -7.45 19.40
CA VAL A 127 6.46 -7.32 18.91
C VAL A 127 5.44 -7.44 20.05
N ILE A 128 5.87 -7.81 21.26
CA ILE A 128 5.04 -8.04 22.45
C ILE A 128 5.13 -6.86 23.40
#